data_AF-A0A4Q5WXF5-F1
#
_entry.id   AF-A0A4Q5WXF5-F1
#
_cell.length_a   1.000
_cell.length_b   1.000
_cell.length_c   1.000
_cell.angle_alpha   90.00
_cell.angle_beta   90.00
_cell.angle_gamma   90.00
#
_symmetry.space_group_name_H-M   'P 1'
#
loop_
_entity.id
_entity.type
_entity.pdbx_description
1 polymer ?
#
loop_
_entity_poly.entity_id
_entity_poly.type
_entity_poly.pdbx_seq_one_letter_code
_entity_poly.pdbx_strand_id
1 'polypeptide(L)'
;MAMPAQMLVEVAPVIVLSARHRKLLDETLLHDYIFEWGKSRTQCCMALGYISLYNHSYSSNCEYEMHYDEQLILIRTVRPVKKGEELFINYNGVWDDASPLWFDAH
;
A
#
# COMPACT_ATOMS: atom_id res chain seq x y z
N MET A 1 7.42 -24.24 -1.47
CA MET A 1 6.12 -24.03 -0.79
C MET A 1 5.59 -22.69 -1.25
N ALA A 2 4.30 -22.60 -1.57
CA ALA A 2 3.64 -21.35 -1.97
C ALA A 2 2.98 -20.73 -0.74
N MET A 3 2.90 -19.40 -0.68
CA MET A 3 2.03 -18.74 0.29
C MET A 3 0.57 -18.99 -0.13
N PRO A 4 -0.32 -19.43 0.78
CA PRO A 4 -1.73 -19.56 0.46
C PRO A 4 -2.37 -18.17 0.28
N ALA A 5 -3.59 -18.14 -0.22
CA ALA A 5 -4.42 -16.94 -0.21
C ALA A 5 -4.78 -16.55 1.24
N GLN A 6 -5.06 -15.26 1.46
CA GLN A 6 -5.41 -14.65 2.75
C GLN A 6 -4.32 -14.76 3.83
N MET A 7 -3.09 -15.09 3.43
CA MET A 7 -1.94 -15.13 4.32
C MET A 7 -1.56 -13.70 4.71
N LEU A 8 -1.44 -13.44 6.01
CA LEU A 8 -0.83 -12.22 6.51
C LEU A 8 0.67 -12.24 6.20
N VAL A 9 1.12 -11.26 5.42
CA VAL A 9 2.52 -11.13 4.98
C VAL A 9 3.26 -10.16 5.89
N GLU A 10 2.65 -9.00 6.16
CA GLU A 10 3.29 -7.93 6.91
C GLU A 10 2.26 -7.18 7.77
N VAL A 11 2.71 -6.68 8.92
CA VAL A 11 2.02 -5.71 9.76
C VAL A 11 3.00 -4.57 10.00
N ALA A 12 2.72 -3.39 9.45
CA ALA A 12 3.61 -2.25 9.60
C ALA A 12 2.91 -1.08 10.33
N PRO A 13 3.55 -0.50 11.36
CA PRO A 13 3.10 0.77 11.92
C PRO A 13 3.25 1.89 10.90
N VAL A 14 2.45 2.94 11.05
CA VAL A 14 2.51 4.12 10.18
C VAL A 14 2.80 5.40 10.95
N ILE A 15 3.40 6.37 10.27
CA ILE A 15 3.48 7.75 10.75
C ILE A 15 2.36 8.53 10.07
N VAL A 16 1.32 8.89 10.83
CA VAL A 16 0.18 9.66 10.32
C VAL A 16 0.54 11.15 10.23
N LEU A 17 0.22 11.75 9.09
CA LEU A 17 0.59 13.11 8.73
C LEU A 17 -0.65 13.92 8.35
N SER A 18 -0.71 15.16 8.85
CA SER A 18 -1.80 16.07 8.52
C SER A 18 -1.75 16.51 7.05
N ALA A 19 -2.85 17.05 6.54
CA ALA A 19 -2.89 17.71 5.22
C ALA A 19 -1.81 18.79 5.05
N ARG A 20 -1.41 19.48 6.14
CA ARG A 20 -0.33 20.47 6.10
C ARG A 20 1.02 19.81 5.83
N HIS A 21 1.28 18.66 6.44
CA HIS A 21 2.53 17.93 6.23
C HIS A 21 2.59 17.27 4.86
N ARG A 22 1.46 16.78 4.32
CA ARG A 22 1.38 16.25 2.94
C ARG A 22 1.94 17.23 1.92
N LYS A 23 1.54 18.50 2.00
CA LYS A 23 2.05 19.57 1.11
C LYS A 23 3.57 19.68 1.11
N LEU A 24 4.22 19.49 2.27
CA LEU A 24 5.68 19.51 2.37
C LEU A 24 6.33 18.25 1.81
N LEU A 25 5.66 17.09 1.94
CA LEU A 25 6.16 15.83 1.39
C LEU A 25 6.03 15.77 -0.13
N ASP A 26 4.99 16.39 -0.69
CA ASP A 26 4.79 16.52 -2.14
C ASP A 26 5.96 17.27 -2.82
N GLU A 27 6.77 18.02 -2.06
CA GLU A 27 7.99 18.69 -2.54
C GLU A 27 9.25 17.81 -2.43
N THR A 28 9.10 16.54 -2.04
CA THR A 28 10.22 15.60 -1.78
C THR A 28 10.00 14.27 -2.48
N LEU A 29 11.04 13.44 -2.54
CA LEU A 29 10.94 12.06 -3.04
C LEU A 29 9.99 11.18 -2.20
N LEU A 30 9.65 11.58 -0.97
CA LEU A 30 8.75 10.82 -0.12
C LEU A 30 7.29 10.85 -0.62
N HIS A 31 6.95 11.74 -1.55
CA HIS A 31 5.65 11.81 -2.21
C HIS A 31 5.22 10.45 -2.79
N ASP A 32 6.16 9.70 -3.37
CA ASP A 32 5.89 8.43 -4.05
C ASP A 32 5.71 7.25 -3.07
N TYR A 33 5.92 7.46 -1.77
CA TYR A 33 5.97 6.42 -0.75
C TYR A 33 4.91 6.57 0.35
N ILE A 34 4.00 7.54 0.23
CA ILE A 34 2.92 7.79 1.18
C ILE A 34 1.59 7.23 0.70
N PHE A 35 0.73 6.89 1.66
CA PHE A 35 -0.62 6.41 1.41
C PHE A 35 -1.64 7.45 1.87
N GLU A 36 -2.77 7.54 1.17
CA GLU A 36 -3.91 8.31 1.68
C GLU A 36 -4.47 7.64 2.93
N TRP A 37 -4.82 8.45 3.94
CA TRP A 37 -5.14 7.94 5.27
C TRP A 37 -6.41 8.56 5.85
N GLY A 38 -7.13 7.73 6.63
CA GLY A 38 -8.34 8.09 7.35
C GLY A 38 -9.61 8.08 6.48
N LYS A 39 -10.77 8.01 7.15
CA LYS A 39 -12.09 7.92 6.50
C LYS A 39 -12.41 9.07 5.54
N SER A 40 -11.90 10.27 5.83
CA SER A 40 -12.05 11.46 4.98
C SER A 40 -11.00 11.56 3.88
N ARG A 41 -9.96 10.73 3.89
CA ARG A 41 -8.80 10.76 2.97
C ARG A 41 -8.08 12.12 2.92
N THR A 42 -8.22 12.93 3.97
CA THR A 42 -7.57 14.24 4.09
C THR A 42 -6.17 14.16 4.69
N GLN A 43 -5.82 13.04 5.30
CA GLN A 43 -4.49 12.77 5.83
C GLN A 43 -3.71 11.90 4.87
N CYS A 44 -2.41 11.82 5.08
CA CYS A 44 -1.58 10.76 4.52
C CYS A 44 -0.83 10.06 5.64
N CYS A 45 -0.22 8.93 5.33
CA CYS A 45 0.72 8.28 6.22
C CYS A 45 1.91 7.75 5.45
N MET A 46 3.06 7.69 6.13
CA MET A 46 4.18 6.89 5.68
C MET A 46 4.06 5.52 6.33
N ALA A 47 3.97 4.47 5.51
CA ALA A 47 4.08 3.12 6.01
C ALA A 47 5.55 2.85 6.38
N LEU A 48 5.78 2.32 7.58
CA LEU A 48 7.10 1.81 7.94
C LEU A 48 7.25 0.38 7.39
N GLY A 49 8.30 -0.33 7.79
CA GLY A 49 8.55 -1.68 7.26
C GLY A 49 8.85 -1.65 5.76
N TYR A 50 8.31 -2.63 5.03
CA TYR A 50 8.53 -2.79 3.59
C TYR A 50 7.35 -2.33 2.74
N ILE A 51 6.20 -1.99 3.32
CA ILE A 51 4.95 -1.70 2.60
C ILE A 51 5.11 -0.63 1.51
N SER A 52 5.83 0.46 1.78
CA SER A 52 6.08 1.51 0.78
C SER A 52 6.98 1.07 -0.39
N LEU A 53 7.57 -0.14 -0.33
CA LEU A 53 8.42 -0.68 -1.39
C LEU A 53 7.70 -1.69 -2.29
N TYR A 54 6.45 -2.08 -1.97
CA TYR A 54 5.68 -2.99 -2.81
C TYR A 54 5.28 -2.28 -4.10
N ASN A 55 5.65 -2.85 -5.24
CA ASN A 55 5.34 -2.27 -6.54
C ASN A 55 3.85 -2.39 -6.88
N HIS A 56 3.44 -1.56 -7.83
CA HIS A 56 2.09 -1.57 -8.39
C HIS A 56 1.85 -2.73 -9.35
N SER A 57 0.67 -3.34 -9.28
CA SER A 57 0.08 -4.10 -10.39
C SER A 57 -1.45 -4.01 -10.38
N TYR A 58 -2.05 -3.82 -11.56
CA TYR A 58 -3.52 -3.91 -11.73
C TYR A 58 -4.10 -5.30 -11.43
N SER A 59 -3.26 -6.33 -11.38
CA SER A 59 -3.63 -7.70 -10.99
C SER A 59 -2.76 -8.18 -9.81
N SER A 60 -2.64 -7.31 -8.82
CA SER A 60 -1.78 -7.51 -7.66
C SER A 60 -2.11 -8.81 -6.92
N ASN A 61 -1.08 -9.44 -6.37
CA ASN A 61 -1.22 -10.69 -5.62
C ASN A 61 -1.36 -10.48 -4.11
N CYS A 62 -1.24 -9.23 -3.66
CA CYS A 62 -1.53 -8.79 -2.30
C CYS A 62 -2.45 -7.57 -2.30
N GLU A 63 -3.20 -7.40 -1.21
CA GLU A 63 -3.91 -6.16 -0.88
C GLU A 63 -3.39 -5.60 0.43
N TYR A 64 -3.59 -4.29 0.63
CA TYR A 64 -3.31 -3.64 1.90
C TYR A 64 -4.60 -3.32 2.66
N GLU A 65 -4.60 -3.58 3.96
CA GLU A 65 -5.70 -3.26 4.87
C GLU A 65 -5.26 -2.12 5.81
N MET A 66 -6.05 -1.06 5.92
CA MET A 66 -5.73 0.09 6.76
C MET A 66 -6.51 0.06 8.08
N HIS A 67 -5.80 -0.07 9.18
CA HIS A 67 -6.33 -0.08 10.54
C HIS A 67 -6.08 1.29 11.17
N TYR A 68 -7.07 2.19 11.04
CA TYR A 68 -6.91 3.61 11.40
C TYR A 68 -6.72 3.84 12.90
N ASP A 69 -7.44 3.10 13.74
CA ASP A 69 -7.40 3.28 15.19
C ASP A 69 -6.07 2.77 15.78
N GLU A 70 -5.55 1.68 15.22
CA GLU A 70 -4.27 1.07 15.60
C GLU A 70 -3.05 1.67 14.91
N GLN A 71 -3.25 2.52 13.90
CA GLN A 71 -2.19 3.10 13.06
C GLN A 71 -1.31 2.04 12.39
N LEU A 72 -1.96 1.05 11.76
CA LEU A 72 -1.29 -0.04 11.07
C LEU A 72 -1.76 -0.14 9.61
N ILE A 73 -0.85 -0.58 8.74
CA ILE A 73 -1.18 -1.17 7.45
C ILE A 73 -0.75 -2.64 7.48
N LEU A 74 -1.64 -3.51 7.02
CA LEU A 74 -1.40 -4.93 6.89
C LEU A 74 -1.34 -5.31 5.42
N ILE A 75 -0.49 -6.25 5.05
CA ILE A 75 -0.45 -6.84 3.71
C ILE A 75 -0.96 -8.27 3.77
N ARG A 76 -1.92 -8.62 2.91
CA ARG A 76 -2.42 -9.99 2.75
C ARG A 76 -2.37 -10.44 1.32
N THR A 77 -2.07 -11.72 1.12
CA THR A 77 -2.21 -12.33 -0.20
C THR A 77 -3.69 -12.44 -0.59
N VAL A 78 -4.04 -12.13 -1.84
CA VAL A 78 -5.42 -12.31 -2.34
C VAL A 78 -5.59 -13.66 -3.07
N ARG A 79 -4.48 -14.23 -3.52
CA ARG A 79 -4.38 -15.55 -4.16
C ARG A 79 -3.10 -16.27 -3.71
N PRO A 80 -2.94 -17.58 -3.99
CA PRO A 80 -1.67 -18.23 -3.73
C PRO A 80 -0.51 -17.58 -4.50
N VAL A 81 0.63 -17.42 -3.83
CA VAL A 81 1.85 -16.79 -4.38
C VAL A 81 2.98 -17.79 -4.42
N LYS A 82 3.61 -17.96 -5.58
CA LYS A 82 4.69 -18.93 -5.76
C LYS A 82 6.00 -18.41 -5.15
N LYS A 83 6.88 -19.34 -4.75
CA LYS A 83 8.23 -18.98 -4.32
C LYS A 83 8.96 -18.24 -5.46
N GLY A 84 9.48 -17.05 -5.15
CA GLY A 84 10.22 -16.21 -6.11
C GLY A 84 9.35 -15.30 -6.96
N GLU A 85 8.01 -15.35 -6.80
CA GLU A 85 7.11 -14.34 -7.37
C GLU A 85 7.23 -13.05 -6.55
N GLU A 86 7.28 -11.90 -7.23
CA GLU A 86 7.27 -10.58 -6.58
C GLU A 86 5.91 -10.29 -5.97
N LEU A 87 5.89 -9.58 -4.84
CA LEU A 87 4.67 -9.14 -4.19
C LEU A 87 4.29 -7.76 -4.68
N PHE A 88 3.09 -7.67 -5.24
CA PHE A 88 2.54 -6.41 -5.73
C PHE A 88 1.34 -6.02 -4.88
N ILE A 89 1.12 -4.72 -4.77
CA ILE A 89 -0.13 -4.13 -4.32
C ILE A 89 -0.75 -3.35 -5.47
N ASN A 90 -2.05 -3.05 -5.39
CA ASN A 90 -2.68 -2.12 -6.30
C ASN A 90 -2.76 -0.74 -5.62
N TYR A 91 -2.26 0.30 -6.28
CA TYR A 91 -2.20 1.66 -5.74
C TYR A 91 -3.59 2.34 -5.71
N ASN A 92 -4.57 1.78 -6.42
CA ASN A 92 -5.98 2.17 -6.30
C ASN A 92 -6.65 1.62 -5.02
N GLY A 93 -5.96 0.71 -4.31
CA GLY A 93 -6.39 0.13 -3.04
C GLY A 93 -7.21 -1.15 -3.13
N VAL A 94 -7.73 -1.49 -4.31
CA VAL A 94 -8.41 -2.77 -4.56
C VAL A 94 -7.57 -3.57 -5.53
N TRP A 95 -7.32 -4.85 -5.22
CA TRP A 95 -6.27 -5.64 -5.87
C TRP A 95 -6.44 -5.80 -7.40
N ASP A 96 -7.67 -5.76 -7.91
CA ASP A 96 -8.07 -5.91 -9.31
C ASP A 96 -8.64 -4.62 -9.96
N ASP A 97 -8.47 -3.46 -9.32
CA ASP A 97 -8.94 -2.19 -9.89
C ASP A 97 -8.02 -1.71 -11.02
N ALA A 98 -8.54 -1.75 -12.24
CA ALA A 98 -7.86 -1.35 -13.49
C ALA A 98 -7.96 0.15 -13.82
N SER A 99 -8.39 0.99 -12.88
CA SER A 99 -8.45 2.45 -13.07
C SER A 99 -7.08 3.03 -13.35
N PRO A 100 -6.92 3.90 -14.37
CA PRO A 100 -5.61 4.38 -14.78
C PRO A 100 -4.96 5.24 -13.70
N LEU A 101 -3.65 5.05 -13.50
CA LEU A 101 -2.84 5.91 -12.66
C LEU A 101 -2.40 7.17 -13.41
N TRP A 102 -1.86 8.13 -12.66
CA TRP A 102 -1.28 9.36 -13.20
C TRP A 102 0.08 9.15 -13.89
N PHE A 103 0.58 7.91 -13.88
CA PHE A 103 1.79 7.46 -14.56
C PHE A 103 1.53 6.13 -15.29
N ASP A 104 2.39 5.80 -16.25
CA ASP A 104 2.33 4.53 -16.95
C ASP A 104 2.81 3.40 -16.03
N ALA A 105 1.88 2.58 -15.57
CA ALA A 105 2.19 1.33 -14.89
C ALA A 105 2.63 0.26 -15.92
N HIS A 106 3.65 -0.53 -15.54
CA HIS A 106 4.21 -1.61 -16.36
C HIS A 106 3.27 -2.82 -16.52
#